data_AF-A0A3S3N740-F1
#
_entry.id   AF-A0A3S3N740-F1
#
_cell.length_a   1.000
_cell.length_b   1.000
_cell.length_c   1.000
_cell.angle_alpha   90.00
_cell.angle_beta   90.00
_cell.angle_gamma   90.00
#
_symmetry.space_group_name_H-M   'P 1'
#
loop_
_entity.id
_entity.type
_entity.pdbx_description
1 polymer ?
#
loop_
_entity_poly.entity_id
_entity_poly.type
_entity_poly.pdbx_seq_one_letter_code
_entity_poly.pdbx_strand_id
1 'polypeptide(L)'
;MDFRCSDGAVWRDALASYQTRVESLSLAKTDLVRLDDFYTKQLPLLLRQRNPTPYISKPELSTLMQWKLTRGKWRPRLMDFVSSLDEPQVQSASERAFQSLPDISKAITELTTLKGVGPATASAVLAAYAPEIAPFMSDEAMVAAIGSSKDYTLKQYLIFAEKLQTKAKGK
;
A
#
# COMPACT_ATOMS: atom_id res chain seq x y z
N MET A 1 16.68 -5.07 15.06
CA MET A 1 16.75 -5.53 13.66
C MET A 1 16.98 -4.31 12.81
N ASP A 2 18.20 -4.16 12.32
CA ASP A 2 18.56 -3.13 11.36
C ASP A 2 18.47 -3.71 9.94
N PHE A 3 18.29 -2.84 8.96
CA PHE A 3 18.29 -3.26 7.56
C PHE A 3 19.64 -3.86 7.19
N ARG A 4 19.63 -4.99 6.47
CA ARG A 4 20.85 -5.72 6.07
C ARG A 4 21.77 -4.94 5.13
N CYS A 5 21.30 -3.84 4.55
CA CYS A 5 22.03 -3.03 3.58
C CYS A 5 21.76 -1.54 3.81
N SER A 6 22.82 -0.73 3.82
CA SER A 6 22.78 0.75 3.80
C SER A 6 23.32 1.35 2.50
N ASP A 7 23.82 0.54 1.57
CA ASP A 7 24.40 1.04 0.33
C ASP A 7 23.33 1.51 -0.66
N GLY A 8 23.18 2.82 -0.82
CA GLY A 8 22.20 3.41 -1.73
C GLY A 8 22.33 2.95 -3.19
N ALA A 9 23.50 2.50 -3.66
CA ALA A 9 23.66 1.93 -5.00
C ALA A 9 22.86 0.63 -5.14
N VAL A 10 23.00 -0.28 -4.18
CA VAL A 10 22.25 -1.55 -4.14
C VAL A 10 20.74 -1.30 -4.14
N TRP A 11 20.27 -0.28 -3.44
CA TRP A 11 18.85 0.07 -3.41
C TRP A 11 18.36 0.62 -4.76
N ARG A 12 19.16 1.46 -5.43
CA ARG A 12 18.85 1.98 -6.77
C ARG A 12 18.79 0.84 -7.79
N ASP A 13 19.76 -0.08 -7.76
CA ASP A 13 19.78 -1.23 -8.66
C ASP A 13 18.60 -2.17 -8.42
N ALA A 14 18.25 -2.37 -7.15
CA ALA A 14 17.07 -3.16 -6.77
C ALA A 14 15.76 -2.55 -7.29
N LEU A 15 15.65 -1.21 -7.26
CA LEU A 15 14.51 -0.47 -7.80
C LEU A 15 14.49 -0.47 -9.34
N ALA A 16 15.64 -0.29 -9.99
CA ALA A 16 15.76 -0.30 -11.44
C ALA A 16 15.32 -1.64 -12.06
N SER A 17 15.53 -2.74 -11.34
CA SER A 17 15.13 -4.09 -11.77
C SER A 17 13.70 -4.49 -11.37
N TYR A 18 12.92 -3.58 -10.76
CA TYR A 18 11.56 -3.86 -10.29
C TYR A 18 10.64 -4.36 -11.40
N GLN A 19 10.58 -3.63 -12.53
CA GLN A 19 9.69 -3.97 -13.65
C GLN A 19 9.96 -5.37 -14.21
N THR A 20 11.24 -5.71 -14.42
CA THR A 20 11.64 -7.04 -14.88
C THR A 20 11.23 -8.14 -13.90
N ARG A 21 11.26 -7.87 -12.58
CA ARG A 21 10.75 -8.83 -11.58
C ARG A 21 9.24 -9.01 -11.65
N VAL A 22 8.49 -7.93 -11.86
CA VAL A 22 7.04 -7.99 -12.03
C VAL A 22 6.68 -8.82 -13.27
N GLU A 23 7.38 -8.59 -14.39
CA GLU A 23 7.22 -9.36 -15.63
C GLU A 23 7.54 -10.84 -15.44
N SER A 24 8.65 -11.16 -14.76
CA SER A 24 9.00 -12.55 -14.42
C SER A 24 7.93 -13.24 -13.58
N LEU A 25 7.38 -12.56 -12.57
CA LEU A 25 6.29 -13.10 -11.74
C LEU A 25 4.98 -13.28 -12.52
N SER A 26 4.74 -12.46 -13.55
CA SER A 26 3.52 -12.51 -14.35
C SER A 26 3.37 -13.79 -15.17
N LEU A 27 4.47 -14.53 -15.39
CA LEU A 27 4.45 -15.85 -16.02
C LEU A 27 3.60 -16.87 -15.23
N ALA A 28 3.52 -16.72 -13.91
CA ALA A 28 2.69 -17.55 -13.03
C ALA A 28 1.48 -16.81 -12.47
N LYS A 29 1.43 -15.48 -12.61
CA LYS A 29 0.44 -14.59 -12.00
C LYS A 29 -0.16 -13.68 -13.08
N THR A 30 -1.21 -14.17 -13.73
CA THR A 30 -1.93 -13.45 -14.78
C THR A 30 -2.34 -12.05 -14.31
N ASP A 31 -2.36 -11.09 -15.23
CA ASP A 31 -2.71 -9.68 -15.02
C ASP A 31 -1.79 -8.87 -14.10
N LEU A 32 -0.76 -9.45 -13.49
CA LEU A 32 0.08 -8.75 -12.51
C LEU A 32 0.72 -7.49 -13.09
N VAL A 33 1.22 -7.52 -14.35
CA VAL A 33 1.81 -6.34 -15.01
C VAL A 33 0.80 -5.21 -15.14
N ARG A 34 -0.42 -5.50 -15.61
CA ARG A 34 -1.49 -4.51 -15.79
C ARG A 34 -1.92 -3.92 -14.45
N LEU A 35 -2.10 -4.78 -13.44
CA LEU A 35 -2.48 -4.38 -12.09
C LEU A 35 -1.40 -3.53 -11.41
N ASP A 36 -0.13 -3.86 -11.66
CA ASP A 36 1.00 -3.12 -11.12
C ASP A 36 1.18 -1.77 -11.79
N ASP A 37 0.98 -1.68 -13.12
CA ASP A 37 0.95 -0.41 -13.84
C ASP A 37 -0.16 0.53 -13.31
N PHE A 38 -1.34 -0.03 -13.07
CA PHE A 38 -2.43 0.70 -12.42
C PHE A 38 -2.01 1.25 -11.05
N TYR A 39 -1.47 0.40 -10.17
CA TYR A 39 -1.11 0.82 -8.81
C TYR A 39 0.07 1.81 -8.78
N THR A 40 1.11 1.58 -9.58
CA THR A 40 2.37 2.35 -9.51
C THR A 40 2.33 3.64 -10.32
N LYS A 41 1.52 3.70 -11.39
CA LYS A 41 1.51 4.85 -12.30
C LYS A 41 0.15 5.56 -12.36
N GLN A 42 -0.93 4.81 -12.56
CA GLN A 42 -2.24 5.42 -12.85
C GLN A 42 -2.92 5.94 -11.58
N LEU A 43 -3.00 5.11 -10.54
CA LEU A 43 -3.70 5.45 -9.30
C LEU A 43 -3.13 6.71 -8.62
N PRO A 44 -1.80 6.89 -8.46
CA PRO A 44 -1.25 8.12 -7.88
C PRO A 44 -1.66 9.38 -8.65
N LEU A 45 -1.72 9.30 -9.99
CA LEU A 45 -2.14 10.43 -10.84
C LEU A 45 -3.62 10.73 -10.64
N LEU A 46 -4.48 9.70 -10.65
CA LEU A 46 -5.93 9.84 -10.44
C LEU A 46 -6.25 10.47 -9.08
N LEU A 47 -5.57 10.04 -8.01
CA LEU A 47 -5.76 10.60 -6.68
C LEU A 47 -5.34 12.08 -6.63
N ARG A 48 -4.19 12.44 -7.23
CA ARG A 48 -3.71 13.83 -7.25
C ARG A 48 -4.57 14.75 -8.12
N GLN A 49 -5.15 14.24 -9.20
CA GLN A 49 -6.07 15.01 -10.06
C GLN A 49 -7.34 15.45 -9.32
N ARG A 50 -7.71 14.77 -8.23
CA ARG A 50 -8.89 15.10 -7.40
C ARG A 50 -8.59 16.10 -6.28
N ASN A 51 -7.37 16.62 -6.18
CA ASN A 51 -7.06 17.67 -5.21
C ASN A 51 -7.93 18.92 -5.46
N PRO A 52 -8.38 19.62 -4.41
CA PRO A 52 -7.93 19.53 -3.01
C PRO A 52 -8.64 18.47 -2.16
N THR A 53 -9.62 17.75 -2.69
CA THR A 53 -10.39 16.71 -1.98
C THR A 53 -10.14 15.34 -2.61
N PRO A 54 -8.91 14.79 -2.47
CA PRO A 54 -8.58 13.49 -3.04
C PRO A 54 -9.40 12.38 -2.38
N TYR A 55 -9.72 11.35 -3.16
CA TYR A 55 -10.39 10.14 -2.70
C TYR A 55 -10.08 8.98 -3.63
N ILE A 56 -10.19 7.75 -3.12
CA ILE A 56 -10.23 6.55 -3.96
C ILE A 56 -11.69 6.16 -4.20
N SER A 57 -12.03 5.81 -5.43
CA SER A 57 -13.35 5.26 -5.76
C SER A 57 -13.43 3.76 -5.44
N LYS A 58 -14.63 3.21 -5.35
CA LYS A 58 -14.80 1.75 -5.12
C LYS A 58 -14.17 0.90 -6.23
N PRO A 59 -14.30 1.21 -7.54
CA PRO A 59 -13.60 0.47 -8.59
C PRO A 59 -12.08 0.48 -8.41
N GLU A 60 -11.50 1.64 -8.08
CA GLU A 60 -10.05 1.77 -7.86
C GLU A 60 -9.58 0.99 -6.64
N LEU A 61 -10.33 1.03 -5.54
CA LEU A 61 -10.06 0.22 -4.35
C LEU A 61 -10.13 -1.29 -4.68
N SER A 62 -11.08 -1.69 -5.54
CA SER A 62 -11.21 -3.07 -6.00
C SER A 62 -10.02 -3.51 -6.83
N THR A 63 -9.56 -2.69 -7.78
CA THR A 63 -8.35 -2.96 -8.58
C THR A 63 -7.09 -2.99 -7.71
N LEU A 64 -6.95 -2.09 -6.74
CA LEU A 64 -5.85 -2.10 -5.78
C LEU A 64 -5.88 -3.39 -4.92
N MET A 65 -7.05 -3.82 -4.45
CA MET A 65 -7.17 -5.08 -3.71
C MET A 65 -6.77 -6.26 -4.59
N GLN A 66 -7.22 -6.30 -5.84
CA GLN A 66 -6.83 -7.33 -6.80
C GLN A 66 -5.32 -7.36 -7.00
N TRP A 67 -4.70 -6.21 -7.26
CA TRP A 67 -3.23 -6.07 -7.36
C TRP A 67 -2.53 -6.66 -6.12
N LYS A 68 -2.96 -6.26 -4.92
CA LYS A 68 -2.38 -6.70 -3.64
C LYS A 68 -2.48 -8.21 -3.44
N LEU A 69 -3.62 -8.82 -3.79
CA LEU A 69 -3.85 -10.26 -3.65
C LEU A 69 -3.10 -11.07 -4.71
N THR A 70 -2.98 -10.56 -5.94
CA THR A 70 -2.21 -11.21 -7.00
C THR A 70 -0.72 -11.24 -6.65
N ARG A 71 -0.16 -10.14 -6.15
CA ARG A 71 1.26 -10.09 -5.76
C ARG A 71 1.57 -10.93 -4.51
N GLY A 72 0.65 -10.97 -3.54
CA GLY A 72 0.85 -11.61 -2.25
C GLY A 72 0.11 -12.94 -2.08
N LYS A 73 -0.35 -13.20 -0.85
CA LYS A 73 -1.19 -14.37 -0.52
C LYS A 73 -2.64 -14.13 -0.95
N TRP A 74 -3.15 -14.99 -1.82
CA TRP A 74 -4.54 -14.94 -2.27
C TRP A 74 -5.53 -15.19 -1.12
N ARG A 75 -6.49 -14.29 -0.95
CA ARG A 75 -7.56 -14.36 0.06
C ARG A 75 -8.88 -13.86 -0.54
N PRO A 76 -9.65 -14.73 -1.21
CA PRO A 76 -10.77 -14.31 -2.08
C PRO A 76 -11.86 -13.56 -1.33
N ARG A 77 -12.12 -13.91 -0.06
CA ARG A 77 -13.12 -13.22 0.80
C ARG A 77 -12.90 -11.71 0.93
N LEU A 78 -11.67 -11.22 0.76
CA LEU A 78 -11.40 -9.79 0.81
C LEU A 78 -11.95 -9.06 -0.42
N MET A 79 -11.97 -9.71 -1.59
CA MET A 79 -12.63 -9.15 -2.78
C MET A 79 -14.14 -9.05 -2.59
N ASP A 80 -14.75 -10.06 -1.96
CA ASP A 80 -16.19 -10.05 -1.68
C ASP A 80 -16.57 -8.85 -0.80
N PHE A 81 -15.79 -8.60 0.25
CA PHE A 81 -16.03 -7.45 1.13
C PHE A 81 -15.93 -6.11 0.40
N VAL A 82 -14.88 -5.90 -0.40
CA VAL A 82 -14.71 -4.66 -1.18
C VAL A 82 -15.84 -4.50 -2.20
N SER A 83 -16.25 -5.58 -2.85
CA SER A 83 -17.36 -5.58 -3.82
C SER A 83 -18.69 -5.22 -3.17
N SER A 84 -18.88 -5.51 -1.88
CA SER A 84 -20.07 -5.16 -1.10
C SER A 84 -20.03 -3.76 -0.45
N LEU A 85 -18.95 -3.00 -0.58
CA LEU A 85 -18.90 -1.63 -0.04
C LEU A 85 -19.73 -0.66 -0.89
N ASP A 86 -20.22 0.41 -0.28
CA ASP A 86 -20.91 1.49 -0.99
C ASP A 86 -19.92 2.56 -1.46
N GLU A 87 -20.10 3.10 -2.67
CA GLU A 87 -19.22 4.13 -3.25
C GLU A 87 -19.06 5.35 -2.33
N PRO A 88 -20.13 5.97 -1.77
CA PRO A 88 -19.98 7.12 -0.89
C PRO A 88 -19.20 6.79 0.39
N GLN A 89 -19.31 5.55 0.89
CA GLN A 89 -18.57 5.11 2.08
C GLN A 89 -17.07 5.06 1.79
N VAL A 90 -16.68 4.50 0.65
CA VAL A 90 -15.27 4.40 0.23
C VAL A 90 -14.68 5.79 0.03
N GLN A 91 -15.37 6.66 -0.69
CA GLN A 91 -14.91 8.04 -0.94
C GLN A 91 -14.73 8.78 0.39
N SER A 92 -15.78 8.82 1.21
CA SER A 92 -15.76 9.54 2.49
C SER A 92 -14.68 9.04 3.46
N ALA A 93 -14.45 7.73 3.56
CA ALA A 93 -13.39 7.17 4.39
C ALA A 93 -12.00 7.56 3.88
N SER A 94 -11.78 7.52 2.56
CA SER A 94 -10.49 7.87 1.97
C SER A 94 -10.19 9.37 2.00
N GLU A 95 -11.19 10.24 1.84
CA GLU A 95 -11.04 11.69 2.00
C GLU A 95 -10.55 12.03 3.41
N ARG A 96 -11.24 11.52 4.44
CA ARG A 96 -10.83 11.72 5.84
C ARG A 96 -9.44 11.17 6.13
N ALA A 97 -9.10 10.04 5.53
CA ALA A 97 -7.79 9.44 5.67
C ALA A 97 -6.68 10.32 5.08
N PHE A 98 -6.86 10.83 3.86
CA PHE A 98 -5.89 11.71 3.22
C PHE A 98 -5.77 13.05 3.96
N GLN A 99 -6.88 13.63 4.41
CA GLN A 99 -6.89 14.86 5.24
C GLN A 99 -6.21 14.66 6.60
N SER A 100 -6.14 13.43 7.10
CA SER A 100 -5.50 13.15 8.39
C SER A 100 -3.97 13.11 8.30
N LEU A 101 -3.39 13.03 7.10
CA LEU A 101 -1.93 13.08 6.96
C LEU A 101 -1.38 14.45 7.43
N PRO A 102 -0.23 14.49 8.12
CA PRO A 102 0.75 13.41 8.29
C PRO A 102 0.49 12.44 9.47
N ASP A 103 -0.65 12.52 10.17
CA ASP A 103 -1.03 11.54 11.20
C ASP A 103 -1.41 10.20 10.55
N ILE A 104 -0.40 9.36 10.32
CA ILE A 104 -0.56 8.03 9.73
C ILE A 104 -1.41 7.09 10.59
N SER A 105 -1.46 7.29 11.92
CA SER A 105 -2.28 6.46 12.79
C SER A 105 -3.75 6.72 12.51
N LYS A 106 -4.14 8.00 12.53
CA LYS A 106 -5.50 8.42 12.22
C LYS A 106 -5.89 8.06 10.78
N ALA A 107 -5.00 8.29 9.82
CA ALA A 107 -5.25 7.98 8.41
C ALA A 107 -5.54 6.48 8.18
N ILE A 108 -4.79 5.58 8.82
CA ILE A 108 -5.07 4.13 8.77
C ILE A 108 -6.41 3.83 9.44
N THR A 109 -6.69 4.40 10.61
CA THR A 109 -7.95 4.18 11.33
C THR A 109 -9.17 4.51 10.45
N GLU A 110 -9.15 5.66 9.75
CA GLU A 110 -10.22 6.06 8.84
C GLU A 110 -10.51 5.02 7.76
N LEU A 111 -9.47 4.49 7.11
CA LEU A 111 -9.61 3.45 6.07
C LEU A 111 -10.02 2.09 6.63
N THR A 112 -9.60 1.74 7.85
CA THR A 112 -9.95 0.45 8.47
C THR A 112 -11.40 0.35 8.93
N THR A 113 -12.18 1.43 8.82
CA THR A 113 -13.64 1.38 8.96
C THR A 113 -14.32 0.63 7.81
N LEU A 114 -13.67 0.54 6.65
CA LEU A 114 -14.16 -0.19 5.49
C LEU A 114 -13.97 -1.70 5.69
N LYS A 115 -15.07 -2.46 5.60
CA LYS A 115 -15.02 -3.92 5.72
C LYS A 115 -14.09 -4.52 4.67
N GLY A 116 -13.18 -5.39 5.09
CA GLY A 116 -12.16 -5.99 4.23
C GLY A 116 -10.90 -5.16 4.02
N VAL A 117 -10.87 -3.92 4.51
CA VAL A 117 -9.67 -3.06 4.50
C VAL A 117 -9.03 -3.11 5.90
N GLY A 118 -7.95 -3.88 6.03
CA GLY A 118 -7.09 -3.86 7.23
C GLY A 118 -5.90 -2.90 7.06
N PRO A 119 -5.05 -2.73 8.09
CA PRO A 119 -3.86 -1.86 8.04
C PRO A 119 -2.97 -2.08 6.82
N ALA A 120 -2.78 -3.33 6.39
CA ALA A 120 -2.01 -3.64 5.19
C ALA A 120 -2.62 -3.03 3.91
N THR A 121 -3.93 -3.16 3.72
CA THR A 121 -4.61 -2.57 2.53
C THR A 121 -4.73 -1.05 2.66
N ALA A 122 -5.05 -0.55 3.86
CA ALA A 122 -5.08 0.89 4.13
C ALA A 122 -3.74 1.55 3.81
N SER A 123 -2.63 0.95 4.24
CA SER A 123 -1.29 1.46 3.94
C SER A 123 -0.95 1.48 2.44
N ALA A 124 -1.53 0.59 1.62
CA ALA A 124 -1.35 0.62 0.17
C ALA A 124 -2.09 1.82 -0.46
N VAL A 125 -3.30 2.10 0.02
CA VAL A 125 -4.07 3.29 -0.41
C VAL A 125 -3.32 4.57 -0.05
N LEU A 126 -2.80 4.67 1.19
CA LEU A 126 -2.02 5.84 1.61
C LEU A 126 -0.70 5.96 0.85
N ALA A 127 0.01 4.85 0.60
CA ALA A 127 1.26 4.87 -0.15
C ALA A 127 1.08 5.27 -1.62
N ALA A 128 -0.08 4.99 -2.23
CA ALA A 128 -0.40 5.47 -3.57
C ALA A 128 -0.60 7.00 -3.62
N TYR A 129 -1.08 7.61 -2.52
CA TYR A 129 -1.31 9.05 -2.43
C TYR A 129 -0.07 9.82 -1.98
N ALA A 130 0.51 9.43 -0.84
CA ALA A 130 1.58 10.13 -0.12
C ALA A 130 2.70 9.14 0.29
N PRO A 131 3.44 8.56 -0.68
CA PRO A 131 4.48 7.55 -0.43
C PRO A 131 5.62 8.04 0.47
N GLU A 132 5.87 9.35 0.50
CA GLU A 132 6.87 10.01 1.34
C GLU A 132 6.48 10.06 2.83
N ILE A 133 5.19 9.92 3.13
CA ILE A 133 4.65 9.95 4.50
C ILE A 133 4.29 8.54 4.96
N ALA A 134 3.52 7.81 4.16
CA ALA A 134 2.90 6.55 4.55
C ALA A 134 3.44 5.38 3.71
N PRO A 135 4.37 4.56 4.22
CA PRO A 135 4.89 3.43 3.48
C PRO A 135 3.87 2.28 3.41
N PHE A 136 3.97 1.47 2.35
CA PHE A 136 3.13 0.27 2.18
C PHE A 136 3.64 -0.91 3.04
N MET A 137 2.75 -1.48 3.85
CA MET A 137 3.00 -2.61 4.74
C MET A 137 2.91 -3.96 4.00
N SER A 138 3.88 -4.27 3.14
CA SER A 138 4.00 -5.59 2.50
C SER A 138 4.65 -6.62 3.44
N ASP A 139 4.41 -7.93 3.21
CA ASP A 139 4.98 -9.00 4.02
C ASP A 139 6.52 -8.97 4.00
N GLU A 140 7.10 -8.75 2.82
CA GLU A 140 8.54 -8.68 2.61
C GLU A 140 9.15 -7.46 3.31
N ALA A 141 8.48 -6.30 3.21
CA ALA A 141 8.92 -5.08 3.88
C ALA A 141 8.84 -5.22 5.41
N MET A 142 7.79 -5.86 5.91
CA MET A 142 7.61 -6.19 7.33
C MET A 142 8.71 -7.13 7.84
N VAL A 143 9.00 -8.22 7.11
CA VAL A 143 10.12 -9.11 7.45
C VAL A 143 11.45 -8.35 7.45
N ALA A 144 11.69 -7.50 6.45
CA ALA A 144 12.93 -6.74 6.34
C ALA A 144 13.12 -5.71 7.47
N ALA A 145 12.05 -5.00 7.86
CA ALA A 145 12.12 -3.94 8.85
C ALA A 145 12.01 -4.43 10.30
N ILE A 146 11.09 -5.36 10.57
CA ILE A 146 10.77 -5.81 11.95
C ILE A 146 11.03 -7.29 12.21
N GLY A 147 11.41 -8.07 11.19
CA GLY A 147 11.74 -9.50 11.34
C GLY A 147 10.53 -10.43 11.41
N SER A 148 9.31 -9.93 11.24
CA SER A 148 8.08 -10.74 11.24
C SER A 148 7.01 -10.13 10.32
N SER A 149 6.13 -10.98 9.77
CA SER A 149 4.99 -10.58 8.92
C SER A 149 3.65 -11.13 9.41
N LYS A 150 3.60 -11.61 10.67
CA LYS A 150 2.43 -12.34 11.19
C LYS A 150 1.31 -11.42 11.69
N ASP A 151 1.63 -10.17 12.02
CA ASP A 151 0.72 -9.27 12.73
C ASP A 151 0.40 -8.01 11.91
N TYR A 152 -0.77 -8.00 11.26
CA TYR A 152 -1.25 -6.85 10.47
C TYR A 152 -2.07 -5.87 11.32
N THR A 153 -1.53 -5.45 12.47
CA THR A 153 -2.20 -4.52 13.39
C THR A 153 -1.75 -3.08 13.16
N LEU A 154 -2.55 -2.10 13.59
CA LEU A 154 -2.15 -0.69 13.55
C LEU A 154 -0.84 -0.46 14.32
N LYS A 155 -0.70 -1.05 15.52
CA LYS A 155 0.53 -0.97 16.32
C LYS A 155 1.76 -1.41 15.54
N GLN A 156 1.68 -2.54 14.84
CA GLN A 156 2.78 -3.05 14.03
C GLN A 156 3.06 -2.19 12.80
N TYR A 157 2.01 -1.65 12.17
CA TYR A 157 2.16 -0.69 11.09
C TYR A 157 2.95 0.55 11.52
N LEU A 158 2.65 1.11 12.70
CA LEU A 158 3.33 2.31 13.20
C LEU A 158 4.82 2.05 13.46
N ILE A 159 5.17 0.92 14.09
CA ILE A 159 6.57 0.51 14.29
C ILE A 159 7.29 0.35 12.94
N PHE A 160 6.62 -0.29 11.97
CA PHE A 160 7.14 -0.46 10.62
C PHE A 160 7.40 0.88 9.91
N ALA A 161 6.42 1.79 9.95
CA ALA A 161 6.50 3.09 9.31
C ALA A 161 7.61 3.95 9.91
N GLU A 162 7.72 4.00 11.25
CA GLU A 162 8.77 4.72 11.96
C GLU A 162 10.17 4.22 11.57
N LYS A 163 10.36 2.90 11.46
CA LYS A 163 11.63 2.31 11.03
C LYS A 163 12.00 2.69 9.61
N LEU A 164 11.06 2.65 8.67
CA LEU A 164 11.34 3.05 7.29
C LEU A 164 11.63 4.53 7.17
N GLN A 165 10.89 5.39 7.88
CA GLN A 165 11.15 6.83 7.90
C GLN A 165 12.52 7.15 8.52
N THR A 166 12.89 6.46 9.60
CA THR A 166 14.22 6.60 10.22
C THR A 166 15.32 6.18 9.24
N LYS A 167 15.13 5.06 8.53
CA LYS A 167 16.07 4.59 7.50
C LYS A 167 16.17 5.54 6.31
N ALA A 168 15.07 6.16 5.89
CA ALA A 168 15.08 7.13 4.79
C ALA A 168 15.82 8.43 5.16
N LYS A 169 15.79 8.81 6.45
CA LYS A 169 16.49 10.00 6.97
C LYS A 169 17.96 9.73 7.29
N GLY A 170 18.29 8.52 7.74
CA GLY A 170 19.66 8.08 8.02
C GLY A 170 20.37 7.66 6.73
N LYS A 171 21.29 8.50 6.25
CA LYS A 171 22.24 8.13 5.18
C LYS A 171 23.01 6.86 5.53
#